data_AF-A0A4C1SWF0-F1
#
_entry.id   AF-A0A4C1SWF0-F1
#
_cell.length_a   1.000
_cell.length_b   1.000
_cell.length_c   1.000
_cell.angle_alpha   90.00
_cell.angle_beta   90.00
_cell.angle_gamma   90.00
#
_symmetry.space_group_name_H-M   'P 1'
#
loop_
_entity.id
_entity.type
_entity.pdbx_description
1 polymer ?
#
loop_
_entity_poly.entity_id
_entity_poly.type
_entity_poly.pdbx_seq_one_letter_code
_entity_poly.pdbx_strand_id
1 'polypeptide(L)'
;MIGDQMKGYSGFDISNVCRDAAMMPMRRQIFGRSPEEIRQIRREEIDLPITLQDFQDAMMRTKKSVSVDDVSRFEKWMEDYGSC
;
A
#
# COMPACT_ATOMS: atom_id res chain seq x y z
N MET A 1 11.43 3.07 -11.83
CA MET A 1 11.39 3.32 -10.38
C MET A 1 10.03 2.91 -9.82
N ILE A 2 9.83 2.77 -8.50
CA ILE A 2 8.51 2.38 -7.92
C ILE A 2 7.41 3.36 -8.38
N GLY A 3 7.70 4.66 -8.44
CA GLY A 3 6.75 5.67 -8.88
C GLY A 3 6.17 5.42 -10.29
N ASP A 4 6.93 4.80 -11.19
CA ASP A 4 6.42 4.45 -12.52
C ASP A 4 5.38 3.32 -12.48
N GLN A 5 5.52 2.41 -11.51
CA GLN A 5 4.61 1.27 -11.31
C GLN A 5 3.32 1.70 -10.60
N MET A 6 3.37 2.80 -9.84
CA MET A 6 2.21 3.35 -9.11
C MET A 6 1.38 4.33 -9.94
N LYS A 7 1.60 4.42 -11.26
CA LYS A 7 0.77 5.28 -12.12
C LYS A 7 -0.71 4.88 -12.05
N GLY A 8 -1.56 5.86 -11.76
CA GLY A 8 -3.00 5.69 -11.57
C GLY A 8 -3.41 5.19 -10.19
N TYR A 9 -2.49 5.10 -9.22
CA TYR A 9 -2.85 4.97 -7.81
C TYR A 9 -3.26 6.34 -7.28
N SER A 10 -4.32 6.39 -6.48
CA SER A 10 -4.67 7.59 -5.73
C SER A 10 -3.68 7.81 -4.58
N GLY A 11 -3.66 9.02 -4.00
CA GLY A 11 -2.87 9.28 -2.79
C GLY A 11 -3.24 8.36 -1.63
N PHE A 12 -4.50 7.94 -1.56
CA PHE A 12 -4.98 6.94 -0.60
C PHE A 12 -4.36 5.56 -0.88
N ASP A 13 -4.34 5.12 -2.15
CA ASP A 13 -3.75 3.83 -2.52
C ASP A 13 -2.24 3.81 -2.23
N ILE A 14 -1.53 4.88 -2.56
CA ILE A 14 -0.09 5.02 -2.26
C ILE A 14 0.16 4.93 -0.76
N SER A 15 -0.65 5.63 0.04
CA SER A 15 -0.54 5.60 1.50
C SER A 15 -0.74 4.19 2.07
N ASN A 16 -1.69 3.43 1.51
CA ASN A 16 -1.93 2.04 1.90
C ASN A 16 -0.77 1.12 1.51
N VAL A 17 -0.20 1.26 0.31
CA VAL A 17 0.99 0.51 -0.11
C VAL A 17 2.15 0.77 0.85
N CYS A 18 2.43 2.04 1.16
CA CYS A 18 3.51 2.41 2.10
C CYS A 18 3.27 1.82 3.49
N ARG A 19 2.02 1.86 3.98
CA ARG A 19 1.66 1.29 5.28
C ARG A 19 1.81 -0.23 5.30
N ASP A 20 1.39 -0.92 4.25
CA ASP A 20 1.51 -2.39 4.18
C ASP A 20 2.98 -2.80 4.07
N ALA A 21 3.77 -2.12 3.23
CA ALA A 21 5.21 -2.34 3.11
C ALA A 21 5.94 -2.14 4.45
N ALA A 22 5.60 -1.08 5.21
CA ALA A 22 6.18 -0.82 6.52
C ALA A 22 5.86 -1.91 7.58
N MET A 23 4.77 -2.64 7.40
CA MET A 23 4.37 -3.73 8.30
C MET A 23 4.97 -5.08 7.90
N MET A 24 5.61 -5.21 6.73
CA MET A 24 6.17 -6.49 6.26
C MET A 24 7.24 -7.08 7.18
N PRO A 25 8.21 -6.31 7.72
CA PRO A 25 9.19 -6.83 8.68
C PRO A 25 8.53 -7.46 9.91
N MET A 26 7.54 -6.76 10.48
CA MET A 26 6.77 -7.27 11.60
C MET A 26 6.02 -8.55 11.24
N ARG A 27 5.35 -8.58 10.09
CA ARG A 27 4.60 -9.76 9.62
C ARG A 27 5.49 -10.98 9.44
N ARG A 28 6.73 -10.80 8.95
CA ARG A 28 7.71 -11.89 8.82
C ARG A 28 8.13 -12.44 10.17
N GLN A 29 8.32 -11.59 11.17
CA GLN A 29 8.73 -12.03 12.51
C GLN A 29 7.63 -12.78 13.27
N ILE A 30 6.37 -12.39 13.11
CA ILE A 30 5.24 -13.06 13.79
C ILE A 30 4.78 -14.34 13.08
N PHE A 31 5.12 -14.52 11.80
CA PHE A 31 4.63 -15.66 11.01
C PHE A 31 5.17 -16.98 11.56
N GLY A 32 4.27 -17.90 11.92
CA GLY A 32 4.63 -19.22 12.44
C GLY A 32 5.04 -19.25 13.92
N ARG A 33 4.94 -18.12 14.64
CA ARG A 33 5.22 -18.04 16.07
C ARG A 33 3.94 -18.10 16.91
N SER A 34 4.06 -18.63 18.12
CA SER A 34 2.99 -18.63 19.12
C SER A 34 2.79 -17.23 19.72
N PRO A 35 1.62 -16.95 20.34
CA PRO A 35 1.40 -15.67 21.04
C PRO A 35 2.43 -15.38 22.15
N GLU A 36 2.96 -16.42 22.78
CA GLU A 36 3.97 -16.31 23.84
C GLU A 36 5.33 -15.91 23.25
N GLU A 37 5.71 -16.52 22.14
CA GLU A 37 6.92 -16.18 21.39
C GLU A 37 6.85 -14.76 20.81
N ILE A 38 5.68 -14.35 20.31
CA ILE A 38 5.45 -12.99 19.78
C ILE A 38 5.67 -11.93 20.87
N ARG A 39 5.25 -12.20 22.11
CA ARG A 39 5.47 -11.28 23.25
C ARG A 39 6.94 -11.12 23.62
N GLN A 40 7.79 -12.08 23.27
CA GLN A 40 9.22 -12.03 23.53
C GLN A 40 10.03 -11.40 22.38
N ILE A 41 9.40 -11.08 21.24
CA ILE A 41 10.09 -10.41 20.13
C ILE A 41 10.53 -9.03 20.59
N ARG A 42 11.82 -8.76 20.46
CA ARG A 42 12.40 -7.46 20.80
C ARG A 42 12.15 -6.44 19.70
N ARG A 43 12.11 -5.17 20.06
CA ARG A 43 11.79 -4.09 19.12
C ARG A 43 12.81 -3.99 18.00
N GLU A 44 14.08 -4.27 18.30
CA GLU A 44 15.19 -4.26 17.34
C GLU A 44 15.09 -5.38 16.29
N GLU A 45 14.36 -6.46 16.59
CA GLU A 45 14.15 -7.58 15.65
C GLU A 45 13.07 -7.26 14.61
N ILE A 46 12.23 -6.26 14.89
CA ILE A 46 11.15 -5.79 14.01
C ILE A 46 11.57 -4.53 13.24
N ASP A 47 12.44 -3.70 13.83
CA ASP A 47 12.95 -2.46 13.25
C ASP A 47 14.01 -2.71 12.16
N LEU A 48 13.59 -3.45 11.13
CA LEU A 48 14.39 -3.77 9.96
C LEU A 48 14.07 -2.77 8.85
N PRO A 49 15.07 -2.42 8.01
CA PRO A 49 14.84 -1.53 6.88
C PRO A 49 13.87 -2.16 5.88
N ILE A 50 12.94 -1.32 5.39
CA ILE A 50 12.00 -1.70 4.34
C ILE A 50 12.77 -1.90 3.04
N THR A 51 12.51 -3.02 2.38
CA THR A 51 13.16 -3.40 1.11
C THR A 51 12.26 -3.10 -0.09
N LEU A 52 12.85 -3.09 -1.29
CA LEU A 52 12.08 -2.96 -2.53
C LEU A 52 11.06 -4.11 -2.69
N GLN A 53 11.38 -5.31 -2.23
CA GLN A 53 10.48 -6.46 -2.29
C GLN A 53 9.22 -6.22 -1.46
N ASP A 54 9.33 -5.54 -0.30
CA ASP A 54 8.18 -5.22 0.55
C ASP A 54 7.18 -4.32 -0.19
N PHE A 55 7.68 -3.36 -0.97
CA PHE A 55 6.84 -2.54 -1.83
C PHE A 55 6.21 -3.34 -2.96
N GLN A 56 6.94 -4.25 -3.59
CA GLN A 56 6.39 -5.12 -4.65
C GLN A 56 5.27 -6.01 -4.12
N ASP A 57 5.47 -6.62 -2.96
CA ASP A 57 4.48 -7.45 -2.29
C ASP A 57 3.24 -6.64 -1.87
N ALA A 58 3.44 -5.44 -1.32
CA ALA A 58 2.36 -4.53 -0.96
C ALA A 58 1.55 -4.04 -2.18
N MET A 59 2.22 -3.75 -3.29
CA MET A 59 1.56 -3.38 -4.56
C MET A 59 0.73 -4.52 -5.15
N MET A 60 1.17 -5.78 -5.00
CA MET A 60 0.36 -6.92 -5.45
C MET A 60 -0.93 -7.09 -4.63
N ARG A 61 -0.91 -6.69 -3.35
CA ARG A 61 -2.05 -6.80 -2.44
C ARG A 61 -3.00 -5.61 -2.52
N THR A 62 -2.48 -4.43 -2.88
CA THR A 62 -3.27 -3.20 -2.94
C THR A 62 -3.78 -2.97 -4.36
N LYS A 63 -5.10 -2.98 -4.55
CA LYS A 63 -5.72 -2.60 -5.83
C LYS A 63 -5.93 -1.09 -5.89
N LYS A 64 -5.89 -0.53 -7.10
CA LYS A 64 -6.27 0.87 -7.36
C LYS A 64 -7.72 1.07 -6.94
N SER A 65 -7.99 2.07 -6.10
CA SER A 65 -9.35 2.37 -5.66
C SER A 65 -10.17 3.10 -6.71
N VAL A 66 -9.50 3.81 -7.62
CA VAL A 66 -10.12 4.59 -8.70
C VAL A 66 -9.79 3.94 -10.03
N SER A 67 -10.82 3.59 -10.80
CA SER A 67 -10.64 3.06 -12.15
C SER A 67 -10.56 4.19 -13.18
N VAL A 68 -10.04 3.87 -14.37
CA VAL A 68 -10.00 4.82 -15.50
C VAL A 68 -11.43 5.18 -15.95
N ASP A 69 -12.39 4.27 -15.79
CA ASP A 69 -13.79 4.52 -16.09
C ASP A 69 -14.39 5.56 -15.13
N ASP A 70 -14.07 5.45 -13.83
CA ASP A 70 -14.52 6.43 -12.83
C ASP A 70 -14.00 7.83 -13.14
N VAL A 71 -12.74 7.95 -13.57
CA VAL A 71 -12.15 9.23 -14.00
C VAL A 71 -12.88 9.76 -15.23
N SER A 72 -13.09 8.92 -16.25
CA SER A 72 -13.78 9.32 -17.49
C SER A 72 -15.22 9.79 -17.24
N ARG A 73 -15.93 9.13 -16.32
CA ARG A 73 -17.30 9.52 -15.93
C ARG A 73 -17.31 10.84 -15.18
N PHE A 74 -16.35 11.06 -14.30
CA PHE A 74 -16.19 12.33 -13.58
C PHE A 74 -15.86 13.48 -14.54
N GLU A 75 -14.96 13.28 -15.50
CA GLU A 75 -14.62 14.28 -16.52
C GLU A 75 -15.83 14.69 -17.35
N LYS A 76 -16.61 13.72 -17.85
CA LYS A 76 -17.87 13.99 -18.56
C LYS A 76 -18.87 14.78 -17.72
N TRP A 77 -19.02 14.40 -16.44
CA TRP A 77 -19.91 15.11 -15.53
C TRP A 77 -19.43 16.56 -15.30
N MET A 78 -18.13 16.77 -15.19
CA MET A 78 -17.53 18.11 -15.08
C MET A 78 -17.71 18.93 -16.37
N GLU A 79 -17.67 18.31 -17.55
CA GLU A 79 -17.98 19.01 -18.81
C GLU A 79 -19.46 19.43 -18.89
N ASP A 80 -20.37 18.55 -18.49
CA ASP A 80 -21.81 18.77 -18.61
C ASP A 80 -22.37 19.71 -17.50
N TYR A 81 -21.80 19.66 -16.30
CA TYR A 81 -22.35 20.30 -15.09
C TYR A 81 -21.33 21.07 -14.25
N GLY A 82 -20.05 21.11 -14.65
CA GLY A 82 -19.02 21.82 -13.91
C GLY A 82 -19.20 23.32 -14.04
N SER A 83 -19.70 23.94 -12.97
CA SER A 83 -19.72 25.40 -12.87
C SER A 83 -18.33 25.90 -12.49
N CYS A 84 -17.79 26.79 -13.33
CA CYS A 84 -16.55 27.54 -13.10
C CYS A 84 -16.66 28.49 -11.90
#